data_AF-A0A0U9HFV9-F1
#
_entry.id   AF-A0A0U9HFV9-F1
#
_cell.length_a   1.000
_cell.length_b   1.000
_cell.length_c   1.000
_cell.angle_alpha   90.00
_cell.angle_beta   90.00
_cell.angle_gamma   90.00
#
_symmetry.space_group_name_H-M   'P 1'
#
loop_
_entity.id
_entity.type
_entity.pdbx_description
1 polymer ?
#
loop_
_entity_poly.entity_id
_entity_poly.type
_entity_poly.pdbx_seq_one_letter_code
_entity_poly.pdbx_strand_id
1 'polypeptide(L)'
;MMNFYNEQLIEDVFCKVLTKNDDSGRHGVLIPVFAYHLFPDFNTFDPLAKENYEEKITTHWHESVGWVEKDSKWKHYHRYPERRMTSLSPELLNDKPEGTILVFGKYRDRFEYECHIFTPENQEYEHVIDLFSLNFLDEKLTGSALIPIEELNNESGNTEVFDELMMKIQEVNNLGYIKSLKSGDTGVGYTFETKLGIEANSNKTPDYKGIEIKCGRSKQVKNKRKISTGKQTLFSMVPQWGVLKDRKELIEKYGKKDEVRDRLGLYCTIKVVENSYKWKLEIDEIERRIYICENSERVLYYKMDDLQEALESKHKETVFITAHAKKGEQGVEEFHYDSVVHCRKVMFKEFLNLIKENQIGLDFAIHKKNGKVRDHGFLWRLDNKKFLLRLFKYVREIL
;
A
#
# COMPACT_ATOMS: atom_id res chain seq x y z
N MET A 1 -4.62 18.13 -24.30
CA MET A 1 -5.10 16.89 -23.65
C MET A 1 -4.13 15.77 -23.97
N MET A 2 -3.67 15.04 -22.95
CA MET A 2 -2.79 13.88 -23.15
C MET A 2 -3.54 12.77 -23.88
N ASN A 3 -3.07 12.39 -25.07
CA ASN A 3 -3.70 11.36 -25.90
C ASN A 3 -2.79 10.14 -26.03
N PHE A 4 -3.33 8.96 -25.73
CA PHE A 4 -2.67 7.70 -26.05
C PHE A 4 -3.00 7.27 -27.48
N TYR A 5 -2.01 6.74 -28.21
CA TYR A 5 -2.18 6.20 -29.55
C TYR A 5 -3.13 5.01 -29.58
N ASN A 6 -3.07 4.16 -28.55
CA ASN A 6 -3.94 2.99 -28.41
C ASN A 6 -4.75 3.04 -27.12
N GLU A 7 -5.37 4.20 -26.83
CA GLU A 7 -6.18 4.43 -25.64
C GLU A 7 -7.21 3.33 -25.36
N GLN A 8 -7.86 2.83 -26.40
CA GLN A 8 -8.85 1.74 -26.31
C GLN A 8 -8.30 0.44 -25.69
N LEU A 9 -6.97 0.25 -25.71
CA LEU A 9 -6.30 -0.89 -25.11
C LEU A 9 -5.93 -0.66 -23.64
N ILE A 10 -6.03 0.55 -23.13
CA ILE A 10 -5.57 0.93 -21.79
C ILE A 10 -6.73 0.88 -20.79
N GLU A 11 -6.47 0.37 -19.59
CA GLU A 11 -7.39 0.46 -18.44
C GLU A 11 -6.82 1.36 -17.35
N ASP A 12 -5.52 1.25 -17.09
CA ASP A 12 -4.87 1.90 -15.97
C ASP A 12 -3.71 2.77 -16.46
N VAL A 13 -3.60 3.96 -15.90
CA VAL A 13 -2.57 4.95 -16.22
C VAL A 13 -1.77 5.27 -14.98
N PHE A 14 -0.46 5.06 -15.09
CA PHE A 14 0.50 5.38 -14.05
C PHE A 14 1.25 6.67 -14.41
N CYS A 15 1.50 7.50 -13.40
CA CYS A 15 2.31 8.69 -13.49
C CYS A 15 3.34 8.71 -12.36
N LYS A 16 4.56 9.16 -12.68
CA LYS A 16 5.62 9.42 -11.71
C LYS A 16 6.49 10.58 -12.13
N VAL A 17 6.72 11.50 -11.19
CA VAL A 17 7.80 12.48 -11.32
C VAL A 17 9.13 11.76 -11.18
N LEU A 18 9.95 11.83 -12.22
CA LEU A 18 11.23 11.14 -12.27
C LEU A 18 12.26 11.83 -11.37
N THR A 19 13.00 11.02 -10.63
CA THR A 19 14.11 11.50 -9.82
C THR A 19 15.37 11.68 -10.66
N LYS A 20 16.36 12.38 -10.10
CA LYS A 20 17.69 12.51 -10.72
C LYS A 20 18.33 11.17 -11.07
N ASN A 21 18.08 10.14 -10.26
CA ASN A 21 18.67 8.81 -10.46
C ASN A 21 17.87 7.94 -11.44
N ASP A 22 16.63 8.30 -11.79
CA ASP A 22 15.89 7.51 -12.77
C ASP A 22 16.47 7.73 -14.17
N ASP A 23 16.66 6.68 -14.94
CA ASP A 23 17.13 6.75 -16.33
C ASP A 23 16.60 5.57 -17.15
N SER A 24 17.00 5.48 -18.42
CA SER A 24 16.54 4.40 -19.30
C SER A 24 16.97 3.00 -18.88
N GLY A 25 18.04 2.83 -18.09
CA GLY A 25 18.55 1.49 -17.78
C GLY A 25 19.72 1.35 -16.82
N ARG A 26 20.69 2.28 -16.79
CA ARG A 26 21.85 2.19 -15.87
C ARG A 26 21.37 2.10 -14.42
N HIS A 27 20.46 2.98 -14.05
CA HIS A 27 19.72 2.90 -12.81
C HIS A 27 18.29 2.40 -13.07
N GLY A 28 17.71 2.69 -14.23
CA GLY A 28 16.31 2.39 -14.53
C GLY A 28 15.34 3.30 -13.79
N VAL A 29 14.06 3.19 -14.13
CA VAL A 29 12.98 3.91 -13.45
C VAL A 29 12.49 3.08 -12.26
N LEU A 30 12.68 3.59 -11.05
CA LEU A 30 12.13 2.99 -9.82
C LEU A 30 10.60 3.11 -9.84
N ILE A 31 9.92 1.98 -9.65
CA ILE A 31 8.45 1.92 -9.59
C ILE A 31 8.02 1.87 -8.12
N PRO A 32 7.05 2.69 -7.68
CA PRO A 32 6.47 2.61 -6.35
C PRO A 32 5.80 1.24 -6.12
N VAL A 33 5.87 0.72 -4.90
CA VAL A 33 5.35 -0.62 -4.58
C VAL A 33 3.86 -0.77 -4.85
N PHE A 34 3.08 0.32 -4.81
CA PHE A 34 1.65 0.26 -5.11
C PHE A 34 1.37 -0.07 -6.58
N ALA A 35 2.28 0.27 -7.49
CA ALA A 35 2.12 0.04 -8.93
C ALA A 35 2.68 -1.31 -9.39
N TYR A 36 3.22 -2.15 -8.50
CA TYR A 36 3.81 -3.44 -8.88
C TYR A 36 2.83 -4.39 -9.57
N HIS A 37 1.54 -4.29 -9.25
CA HIS A 37 0.49 -5.13 -9.83
C HIS A 37 0.25 -4.85 -11.33
N LEU A 38 0.79 -3.76 -11.87
CA LEU A 38 0.77 -3.47 -13.31
C LEU A 38 1.71 -4.40 -14.10
N PHE A 39 2.68 -5.02 -13.42
CA PHE A 39 3.79 -5.76 -14.00
C PHE A 39 3.62 -7.28 -13.83
N PRO A 40 4.35 -8.10 -14.61
CA PRO A 40 4.31 -9.55 -14.42
C PRO A 40 4.77 -9.96 -13.02
N ASP A 41 4.12 -10.99 -12.49
CA ASP A 41 4.57 -11.71 -11.31
C ASP A 41 5.88 -12.46 -11.65
N PHE A 42 6.81 -12.52 -10.70
CA PHE A 42 8.03 -13.31 -10.83
C PHE A 42 7.71 -14.76 -10.44
N ASN A 43 7.47 -15.62 -11.42
CA ASN A 43 6.96 -16.99 -11.18
C ASN A 43 7.89 -17.86 -10.32
N THR A 44 9.20 -17.58 -10.34
CA THR A 44 10.22 -18.29 -9.55
C THR A 44 10.66 -17.53 -8.31
N PHE A 45 9.91 -16.51 -7.88
CA PHE A 45 10.27 -15.69 -6.72
C PHE A 45 10.32 -16.51 -5.44
N ASP A 46 11.50 -16.58 -4.83
CA ASP A 46 11.70 -17.14 -3.50
C ASP A 46 11.95 -15.99 -2.51
N PRO A 47 11.07 -15.77 -1.51
CA PRO A 47 11.25 -14.72 -0.51
C PRO A 47 12.50 -14.90 0.38
N LEU A 48 13.16 -16.06 0.34
CA LEU A 48 14.40 -16.35 1.07
C LEU A 48 15.66 -16.20 0.19
N ALA A 49 15.51 -16.19 -1.13
CA ALA A 49 16.64 -16.12 -2.04
C ALA A 49 17.24 -14.70 -2.06
N LYS A 50 18.57 -14.64 -2.21
CA LYS A 50 19.34 -13.39 -2.32
C LYS A 50 19.76 -13.15 -3.76
N GLU A 51 18.80 -13.21 -4.67
CA GLU A 51 19.04 -13.07 -6.10
C GLU A 51 18.13 -12.03 -6.73
N ASN A 52 18.54 -11.53 -7.90
CA ASN A 52 17.73 -10.60 -8.66
C ASN A 52 16.80 -11.41 -9.59
N TYR A 53 15.60 -10.90 -9.82
CA TYR A 53 14.66 -11.47 -10.78
C TYR A 53 14.44 -10.48 -11.92
N GLU A 54 14.20 -10.98 -13.13
CA GLU A 54 13.78 -10.16 -14.25
C GLU A 54 12.70 -10.83 -15.08
N GLU A 55 11.78 -10.04 -15.60
CA GLU A 55 10.75 -10.44 -16.56
C GLU A 55 10.78 -9.51 -17.76
N LYS A 56 10.40 -10.04 -18.93
CA LYS A 56 10.29 -9.26 -20.16
C LYS A 56 9.01 -8.45 -20.15
N ILE A 57 9.11 -7.22 -20.64
CA ILE A 57 7.99 -6.32 -20.88
C ILE A 57 8.24 -5.56 -22.18
N THR A 58 7.19 -5.03 -22.80
CA THR A 58 7.33 -4.20 -24.00
C THR A 58 6.95 -2.77 -23.68
N THR A 59 7.73 -1.79 -24.15
CA THR A 59 7.37 -0.38 -24.02
C THR A 59 7.32 0.29 -25.37
N HIS A 60 6.36 1.18 -25.54
CA HIS A 60 6.14 1.94 -26.78
C HIS A 60 6.37 3.42 -26.51
N TRP A 61 7.11 4.08 -27.40
CA TRP A 61 7.58 5.46 -27.23
C TRP A 61 7.41 6.27 -28.51
N HIS A 62 7.15 7.56 -28.38
CA HIS A 62 7.26 8.51 -29.48
C HIS A 62 8.65 9.19 -29.43
N GLU A 63 9.60 8.66 -30.19
CA GLU A 63 10.98 9.17 -30.31
C GLU A 63 11.12 10.05 -31.57
N SER A 64 12.29 10.66 -31.76
CA SER A 64 12.62 11.49 -32.93
C SER A 64 12.39 10.80 -34.28
N VAL A 65 12.52 9.47 -34.32
CA VAL A 65 12.30 8.62 -35.50
C VAL A 65 10.83 8.18 -35.66
N GLY A 66 9.95 8.61 -34.76
CA GLY A 66 8.53 8.24 -34.72
C GLY A 66 8.21 7.22 -33.63
N TRP A 67 7.22 6.38 -33.89
CA TRP A 67 6.74 5.37 -32.94
C TRP A 67 7.70 4.18 -32.85
N VAL A 68 8.22 3.90 -31.65
CA VAL A 68 9.25 2.87 -31.42
C VAL A 68 8.80 1.92 -30.33
N GLU A 69 8.78 0.63 -30.66
CA GLU A 69 8.64 -0.48 -29.71
C GLU A 69 10.02 -0.88 -29.16
N LYS A 70 10.11 -1.19 -27.86
CA LYS A 70 11.34 -1.64 -27.20
C LYS A 70 11.12 -2.88 -26.33
N ASP A 71 12.06 -3.82 -26.45
CA ASP A 71 12.23 -4.94 -25.53
C ASP A 71 12.78 -4.44 -24.19
N SER A 72 11.88 -4.19 -23.25
CA SER A 72 12.19 -3.66 -21.93
C SER A 72 12.20 -4.75 -20.85
N LYS A 73 12.67 -4.40 -19.66
CA LYS A 73 12.81 -5.35 -18.54
C LYS A 73 12.20 -4.81 -17.27
N TRP A 74 11.43 -5.67 -16.60
CA TRP A 74 10.98 -5.48 -15.23
C TRP A 74 11.91 -6.21 -14.28
N LYS A 75 12.61 -5.50 -13.40
CA LYS A 75 13.67 -6.08 -12.55
C LYS A 75 13.35 -5.94 -11.08
N HIS A 76 13.61 -7.00 -10.31
CA HIS A 76 13.67 -6.99 -8.85
C HIS A 76 15.12 -7.06 -8.37
N TYR A 77 15.49 -6.16 -7.47
CA TYR A 77 16.81 -6.17 -6.83
C TYR A 77 16.70 -6.62 -5.37
N HIS A 78 17.29 -7.75 -5.00
CA HIS A 78 17.17 -8.24 -3.61
C HIS A 78 17.83 -7.31 -2.57
N ARG A 79 18.93 -6.64 -2.96
CA ARG A 79 19.77 -5.85 -2.03
C ARG A 79 19.04 -4.62 -1.50
N TYR A 80 18.21 -4.02 -2.35
CA TYR A 80 17.32 -2.92 -2.03
C TYR A 80 15.98 -3.42 -2.56
N PRO A 81 15.16 -4.16 -1.77
CA PRO A 81 14.00 -4.89 -2.27
C PRO A 81 12.96 -3.94 -2.87
N GLU A 82 13.23 -3.60 -4.13
CA GLU A 82 12.70 -2.54 -4.97
C GLU A 82 12.66 -3.11 -6.39
N ARG A 83 11.80 -2.52 -7.23
CA ARG A 83 11.64 -2.98 -8.60
C ARG A 83 11.69 -1.83 -9.57
N ARG A 84 12.29 -2.07 -10.72
CA ARG A 84 12.60 -1.03 -11.71
C ARG A 84 12.25 -1.48 -13.12
N MET A 85 11.78 -0.53 -13.92
CA MET A 85 11.77 -0.67 -15.38
C MET A 85 13.13 -0.28 -15.94
N THR A 86 13.66 -1.08 -16.87
CA THR A 86 14.96 -0.84 -17.53
C THR A 86 14.87 -1.17 -19.02
N SER A 87 15.90 -0.79 -19.78
CA SER A 87 15.90 -0.89 -21.25
C SER A 87 14.75 -0.09 -21.88
N LEU A 88 14.58 1.14 -21.40
CA LEU A 88 13.59 2.12 -21.87
C LEU A 88 14.20 3.06 -22.92
N SER A 89 13.49 4.12 -23.32
CA SER A 89 14.00 5.13 -24.26
C SER A 89 15.22 5.89 -23.71
N PRO A 90 16.43 5.70 -24.27
CA PRO A 90 17.60 6.48 -23.86
C PRO A 90 17.48 7.95 -24.30
N GLU A 91 16.90 8.20 -25.47
CA GLU A 91 16.67 9.53 -26.05
C GLU A 91 15.87 10.42 -25.08
N LEU A 92 14.80 9.89 -24.50
CA LEU A 92 13.88 10.67 -23.68
C LEU A 92 14.23 10.71 -22.19
N LEU A 93 15.07 9.77 -21.69
CA LEU A 93 15.29 9.59 -20.25
C LEU A 93 16.70 9.88 -19.74
N ASN A 94 17.74 9.75 -20.57
CA ASN A 94 19.11 9.86 -20.06
C ASN A 94 19.54 11.31 -19.78
N ASP A 95 19.04 12.27 -20.56
CA ASP A 95 19.38 13.70 -20.45
C ASP A 95 18.16 14.56 -20.05
N LYS A 96 17.16 13.94 -19.41
CA LYS A 96 15.92 14.60 -18.99
C LYS A 96 16.15 15.75 -17.98
N PRO A 97 15.42 16.88 -18.08
CA PRO A 97 15.48 17.95 -17.09
C PRO A 97 14.93 17.54 -15.72
N GLU A 98 15.20 18.36 -14.68
CA GLU A 98 14.53 18.20 -13.38
C GLU A 98 13.04 18.50 -13.53
N GLY A 99 12.19 17.73 -12.81
CA GLY A 99 10.74 17.85 -12.92
C GLY A 99 10.11 17.05 -14.06
N THR A 100 10.90 16.30 -14.86
CA THR A 100 10.32 15.42 -15.89
C THR A 100 9.34 14.39 -15.29
N ILE A 101 8.18 14.25 -15.92
CA ILE A 101 7.13 13.31 -15.55
C ILE A 101 7.12 12.17 -16.57
N LEU A 102 7.14 10.92 -16.09
CA LEU A 102 6.82 9.74 -16.88
C LEU A 102 5.35 9.40 -16.66
N VAL A 103 4.61 9.28 -17.75
CA VAL A 103 3.26 8.70 -17.76
C VAL A 103 3.27 7.46 -18.63
N PHE A 104 2.64 6.37 -18.17
CA PHE A 104 2.38 5.25 -19.06
C PHE A 104 0.98 4.67 -18.87
N GLY A 105 0.38 4.27 -19.99
CA GLY A 105 -0.84 3.47 -20.04
C GLY A 105 -0.49 2.00 -20.16
N LYS A 106 -1.07 1.16 -19.28
CA LYS A 106 -0.90 -0.29 -19.35
C LYS A 106 -1.94 -0.89 -20.29
N TYR A 107 -1.51 -1.67 -21.28
CA TYR A 107 -2.43 -2.43 -22.13
C TYR A 107 -3.10 -3.57 -21.35
N ARG A 108 -4.40 -3.77 -21.57
CA ARG A 108 -5.19 -4.84 -20.96
C ARG A 108 -4.63 -6.21 -21.34
N ASP A 109 -4.58 -7.09 -20.33
CA ASP A 109 -4.16 -8.50 -20.46
C ASP A 109 -2.75 -8.73 -21.04
N ARG A 110 -1.92 -7.69 -21.12
CA ARG A 110 -0.56 -7.76 -21.65
C ARG A 110 0.40 -6.98 -20.78
N PHE A 111 1.69 -7.30 -20.87
CA PHE A 111 2.76 -6.54 -20.23
C PHE A 111 3.42 -5.59 -21.22
N GLU A 112 2.57 -4.81 -21.89
CA GLU A 112 2.92 -3.75 -22.83
C GLU A 112 2.48 -2.39 -22.26
N TYR A 113 3.31 -1.37 -22.44
CA TYR A 113 3.09 -0.05 -21.86
C TYR A 113 3.32 1.05 -22.89
N GLU A 114 2.33 1.91 -23.07
CA GLU A 114 2.45 3.10 -23.89
C GLU A 114 3.01 4.24 -23.04
N CYS A 115 4.22 4.72 -23.34
CA CYS A 115 4.97 5.63 -22.47
C CYS A 115 5.12 7.03 -23.08
N HIS A 116 4.90 8.03 -22.25
CA HIS A 116 4.98 9.46 -22.58
C HIS A 116 5.84 10.20 -21.56
N ILE A 117 6.58 11.20 -22.03
CA ILE A 117 7.42 12.05 -21.20
C ILE A 117 6.95 13.50 -21.29
N PHE A 118 6.75 14.13 -20.14
CA PHE A 118 6.40 15.54 -20.03
C PHE A 118 7.52 16.27 -19.30
N THR A 119 8.17 17.20 -19.99
CA THR A 119 9.17 18.11 -19.41
C THR A 119 8.53 19.45 -19.06
N PRO A 120 9.16 20.30 -18.23
CA PRO A 120 8.63 21.62 -17.88
C PRO A 120 8.31 22.52 -19.09
N GLU A 121 8.94 22.29 -20.24
CA GLU A 121 8.71 23.03 -21.48
C GLU A 121 7.53 22.51 -22.31
N ASN A 122 6.95 21.36 -21.93
CA ASN A 122 5.80 20.77 -22.63
C ASN A 122 4.52 21.59 -22.35
N GLN A 123 3.73 21.85 -23.39
CA GLN A 123 2.49 22.63 -23.27
C GLN A 123 1.44 22.01 -22.34
N GLU A 124 1.45 20.68 -22.19
CA GLU A 124 0.52 19.92 -21.35
C GLU A 124 1.06 19.68 -19.94
N TYR A 125 2.24 20.21 -19.59
CA TYR A 125 2.93 19.89 -18.34
C TYR A 125 2.08 20.22 -17.10
N GLU A 126 1.54 21.44 -17.01
CA GLU A 126 0.68 21.87 -15.90
C GLU A 126 -0.62 21.05 -15.85
N HIS A 127 -1.21 20.73 -17.00
CA HIS A 127 -2.40 19.90 -17.06
C HIS A 127 -2.13 18.48 -16.51
N VAL A 128 -0.98 17.89 -16.82
CA VAL A 128 -0.56 16.59 -16.26
C VAL A 128 -0.32 16.67 -14.75
N ILE A 129 0.24 17.78 -14.24
CA ILE A 129 0.38 18.01 -12.79
C ILE A 129 -0.98 17.97 -12.11
N ASP A 130 -1.94 18.75 -12.60
CA ASP A 130 -3.29 18.83 -12.02
C ASP A 130 -4.02 17.49 -12.10
N LEU A 131 -3.97 16.84 -13.28
CA LEU A 131 -4.68 15.59 -13.56
C LEU A 131 -4.29 14.45 -12.62
N PHE A 132 -3.00 14.34 -12.30
CA PHE A 132 -2.48 13.33 -11.38
C PHE A 132 -2.36 13.82 -9.94
N SER A 133 -2.77 15.06 -9.66
CA SER A 133 -2.64 15.72 -8.36
C SER A 133 -1.20 15.67 -7.83
N LEU A 134 -0.22 15.94 -8.71
CA LEU A 134 1.20 15.99 -8.35
C LEU A 134 1.47 17.21 -7.46
N ASN A 135 2.53 17.11 -6.65
CA ASN A 135 2.78 18.07 -5.57
C ASN A 135 4.14 18.74 -5.68
N PHE A 136 4.27 19.89 -5.03
CA PHE A 136 5.55 20.56 -4.85
C PHE A 136 6.04 20.39 -3.41
N LEU A 137 7.30 19.98 -3.26
CA LEU A 137 7.99 19.84 -1.99
C LEU A 137 9.29 20.61 -2.06
N ASP A 138 9.43 21.66 -1.25
CA ASP A 138 10.57 22.59 -1.30
C ASP A 138 10.82 23.10 -2.74
N GLU A 139 9.75 23.58 -3.41
CA GLU A 139 9.73 24.08 -4.80
C GLU A 139 10.02 23.03 -5.89
N LYS A 140 10.22 21.76 -5.53
CA LYS A 140 10.45 20.67 -6.48
C LYS A 140 9.20 19.85 -6.70
N LEU A 141 8.84 19.62 -7.96
CA LEU A 141 7.75 18.72 -8.31
C LEU A 141 8.07 17.30 -7.81
N THR A 142 7.08 16.62 -7.27
CA THR A 142 7.14 15.27 -6.73
C THR A 142 5.78 14.58 -6.79
N GLY A 143 5.78 13.28 -6.52
CA GLY A 143 4.57 12.47 -6.44
C GLY A 143 4.51 11.37 -7.48
N SER A 144 3.57 10.47 -7.25
CA SER A 144 3.20 9.42 -8.18
C SER A 144 1.72 9.11 -8.01
N ALA A 145 1.10 8.65 -9.09
CA ALA A 145 -0.31 8.32 -9.11
C ALA A 145 -0.57 7.14 -10.02
N LEU A 146 -1.62 6.39 -9.71
CA LEU A 146 -2.17 5.33 -10.53
C LEU A 146 -3.69 5.48 -10.53
N ILE A 147 -4.24 5.73 -11.73
CA ILE A 147 -5.64 6.07 -11.93
C ILE A 147 -6.22 5.26 -13.10
N PRO A 148 -7.53 4.99 -13.11
CA PRO A 148 -8.24 4.51 -14.30
C PRO A 148 -8.10 5.48 -15.47
N ILE A 149 -8.05 4.97 -16.71
CA ILE A 149 -7.98 5.77 -17.94
C ILE A 149 -9.19 6.71 -18.07
N GLU A 150 -10.34 6.30 -17.54
CA GLU A 150 -11.58 7.07 -17.60
C GLU A 150 -11.47 8.41 -16.84
N GLU A 151 -10.53 8.56 -15.92
CA GLU A 151 -10.29 9.82 -15.22
C GLU A 151 -9.45 10.82 -16.03
N LEU A 152 -8.83 10.42 -17.15
CA LEU A 152 -8.14 11.36 -18.03
C LEU A 152 -9.11 12.23 -18.85
N ASN A 153 -10.24 11.64 -19.23
CA ASN A 153 -11.20 12.25 -20.16
C ASN A 153 -12.40 12.87 -19.45
N ASN A 154 -12.64 12.50 -18.18
CA ASN A 154 -13.76 13.00 -17.41
C ASN A 154 -13.32 14.16 -16.52
N GLU A 155 -13.57 15.38 -16.99
CA GLU A 155 -13.78 16.52 -16.08
C GLU A 155 -14.96 16.12 -15.16
N SER A 156 -14.70 15.89 -13.87
CA SER A 156 -15.73 15.74 -12.84
C SER A 156 -16.53 14.42 -12.82
N GLY A 157 -15.86 13.27 -12.78
CA GLY A 157 -16.50 11.99 -12.46
C GLY A 157 -16.94 11.89 -10.99
N ASN A 158 -18.09 12.45 -10.62
CA ASN A 158 -18.78 12.27 -9.32
C ASN A 158 -17.86 12.29 -8.08
N THR A 159 -16.87 13.20 -8.10
CA THR A 159 -15.87 13.38 -7.04
C THR A 159 -16.34 14.32 -5.93
N GLU A 160 -17.57 14.85 -5.97
CA GLU A 160 -18.05 15.89 -5.05
C GLU A 160 -17.79 15.58 -3.57
N VAL A 161 -17.98 14.32 -3.17
CA VAL A 161 -17.70 13.87 -1.79
C VAL A 161 -16.21 13.90 -1.47
N PHE A 162 -15.38 13.45 -2.39
CA PHE A 162 -13.93 13.45 -2.25
C PHE A 162 -13.38 14.88 -2.27
N ASP A 163 -13.88 15.74 -3.16
CA ASP A 163 -13.50 17.13 -3.27
C ASP A 163 -13.91 17.91 -2.01
N GLU A 164 -15.12 17.70 -1.49
CA GLU A 164 -15.54 18.26 -0.19
C GLU A 164 -14.62 17.82 0.94
N LEU A 165 -14.27 16.52 0.99
CA LEU A 165 -13.33 16.01 1.99
C LEU A 165 -11.96 16.67 1.84
N MET A 166 -11.46 16.81 0.61
CA MET A 166 -10.15 17.41 0.35
C MET A 166 -10.09 18.88 0.77
N MET A 167 -11.14 19.66 0.50
CA MET A 167 -11.24 21.04 1.00
C MET A 167 -11.14 21.08 2.53
N LYS A 168 -11.86 20.22 3.25
CA LYS A 168 -11.79 20.16 4.71
C LYS A 168 -10.41 19.71 5.21
N ILE A 169 -9.77 18.76 4.52
CA ILE A 169 -8.41 18.35 4.87
C ILE A 169 -7.43 19.51 4.68
N GLN A 170 -7.57 20.31 3.62
CA GLN A 170 -6.76 21.51 3.38
C GLN A 170 -7.00 22.57 4.46
N GLU A 171 -8.24 22.81 4.86
CA GLU A 171 -8.55 23.70 6.00
C GLU A 171 -7.83 23.25 7.27
N VAL A 172 -7.86 21.95 7.59
CA VAL A 172 -7.14 21.39 8.75
C VAL A 172 -5.63 21.51 8.61
N ASN A 173 -5.06 21.30 7.41
CA ASN A 173 -3.65 21.50 7.14
C ASN A 173 -3.24 22.97 7.39
N ASN A 174 -4.03 23.93 6.92
CA ASN A 174 -3.77 25.36 7.04
C ASN A 174 -3.79 25.89 8.48
N LEU A 175 -4.37 25.14 9.43
CA LEU A 175 -4.29 25.46 10.86
C LEU A 175 -2.88 25.25 11.45
N GLY A 176 -1.97 24.58 10.72
CA GLY A 176 -0.64 24.27 11.21
C GLY A 176 -0.65 23.23 12.33
N TYR A 177 0.04 23.51 13.43
CA TYR A 177 0.11 22.59 14.58
C TYR A 177 -1.13 22.70 15.47
N ILE A 178 -1.84 21.59 15.62
CA ILE A 178 -3.05 21.47 16.44
C ILE A 178 -2.72 20.66 17.69
N LYS A 179 -3.07 21.18 18.87
CA LYS A 179 -2.93 20.45 20.14
C LYS A 179 -3.80 19.19 20.14
N SER A 180 -3.22 18.09 20.60
CA SER A 180 -3.93 16.81 20.72
C SER A 180 -5.11 16.94 21.68
N LEU A 181 -6.28 16.50 21.24
CA LEU A 181 -7.50 16.47 22.05
C LEU A 181 -7.60 15.21 22.92
N LYS A 182 -6.69 14.24 22.74
CA LYS A 182 -6.69 12.97 23.48
C LYS A 182 -5.28 12.40 23.63
N SER A 183 -4.94 11.94 24.83
CA SER A 183 -3.65 11.31 25.10
C SER A 183 -3.52 9.93 24.44
N GLY A 184 -2.31 9.59 24.00
CA GLY A 184 -1.95 8.24 23.55
C GLY A 184 -2.12 7.99 22.06
N ASP A 185 -2.12 6.71 21.66
CA ASP A 185 -2.02 6.30 20.25
C ASP A 185 -3.20 6.75 19.38
N THR A 186 -4.38 6.91 19.98
CA THR A 186 -5.60 7.33 19.28
C THR A 186 -5.72 8.85 19.13
N GLY A 187 -4.83 9.64 19.74
CA GLY A 187 -4.92 11.10 19.75
C GLY A 187 -4.84 11.75 18.37
N VAL A 188 -4.01 11.21 17.47
CA VAL A 188 -3.81 11.76 16.12
C VAL A 188 -5.06 11.63 15.24
N GLY A 189 -5.76 10.49 15.30
CA GLY A 189 -7.01 10.29 14.57
C GLY A 189 -8.16 11.07 15.19
N TYR A 190 -8.33 10.96 16.51
CA TYR A 190 -9.40 11.66 17.23
C TYR A 190 -9.35 13.18 17.04
N THR A 191 -8.16 13.77 17.11
CA THR A 191 -7.98 15.21 16.88
C THR A 191 -8.35 15.61 15.47
N PHE A 192 -7.99 14.79 14.48
CA PHE A 192 -8.29 15.04 13.08
C PHE A 192 -9.79 14.96 12.77
N GLU A 193 -10.43 13.86 13.18
CA GLU A 193 -11.87 13.63 13.02
C GLU A 193 -12.68 14.77 13.66
N THR A 194 -12.30 15.17 14.88
CA THR A 194 -12.95 16.30 15.58
C THR A 194 -12.82 17.60 14.78
N LYS A 195 -11.66 17.84 14.15
CA LYS A 195 -11.43 19.04 13.33
C LYS A 195 -12.16 19.01 11.99
N LEU A 196 -12.47 17.83 11.46
CA LEU A 196 -13.37 17.66 10.32
C LEU A 196 -14.86 17.77 10.68
N GLY A 197 -15.20 17.86 11.98
CA GLY A 197 -16.59 17.84 12.46
C GLY A 197 -17.21 16.45 12.49
N ILE A 198 -16.40 15.39 12.50
CA ILE A 198 -16.85 14.00 12.59
C ILE A 198 -16.93 13.60 14.06
N GLU A 199 -18.10 13.18 14.52
CA GLU A 199 -18.27 12.65 15.88
C GLU A 199 -17.69 11.24 16.01
N ALA A 200 -16.95 11.02 17.10
CA ALA A 200 -16.35 9.73 17.40
C ALA A 200 -17.44 8.65 17.57
N ASN A 201 -17.35 7.58 16.79
CA ASN A 201 -18.29 6.47 16.84
C ASN A 201 -17.54 5.14 16.68
N SER A 202 -18.22 4.02 17.00
CA SER A 202 -17.67 2.66 16.85
C SER A 202 -18.25 1.93 15.65
N ASN A 203 -18.72 2.66 14.63
CA ASN A 203 -19.36 2.07 13.46
C ASN A 203 -18.33 1.33 12.59
N LYS A 204 -18.79 0.29 11.90
CA LYS A 204 -18.00 -0.46 10.92
C LYS A 204 -18.02 0.21 9.54
N THR A 205 -18.94 1.14 9.30
CA THR A 205 -19.00 1.91 8.05
C THR A 205 -17.83 2.89 7.93
N PRO A 206 -17.48 3.32 6.70
CA PRO A 206 -16.49 4.37 6.49
C PRO A 206 -16.82 5.68 7.21
N ASP A 207 -15.79 6.43 7.60
CA ASP A 207 -15.90 7.61 8.47
C ASP A 207 -16.58 8.81 7.79
N TYR A 208 -16.41 8.96 6.47
CA TYR A 208 -16.87 10.14 5.73
C TYR A 208 -17.59 9.77 4.43
N LYS A 209 -18.94 9.68 4.47
CA LYS A 209 -19.80 9.48 3.28
C LYS A 209 -19.35 8.34 2.34
N GLY A 210 -18.77 7.26 2.88
CA GLY A 210 -18.26 6.12 2.11
C GLY A 210 -16.74 6.05 1.97
N ILE A 211 -16.01 7.08 2.43
CA ILE A 211 -14.55 7.15 2.48
C ILE A 211 -14.06 6.89 3.90
N GLU A 212 -13.14 5.95 4.06
CA GLU A 212 -12.49 5.67 5.35
C GLU A 212 -11.32 6.64 5.57
N ILE A 213 -11.15 7.16 6.79
CA ILE A 213 -10.06 8.07 7.15
C ILE A 213 -9.09 7.38 8.10
N LYS A 214 -7.81 7.25 7.71
CA LYS A 214 -6.77 6.65 8.55
C LYS A 214 -5.65 7.63 8.83
N CYS A 215 -5.57 8.09 10.09
CA CYS A 215 -4.51 8.98 10.53
C CYS A 215 -3.30 8.22 11.11
N GLY A 216 -2.11 8.61 10.70
CA GLY A 216 -0.82 8.18 11.23
C GLY A 216 0.01 9.36 11.73
N ARG A 217 0.97 9.08 12.62
CA ARG A 217 1.93 10.08 13.10
C ARG A 217 3.33 9.80 12.55
N SER A 218 4.07 10.86 12.26
CA SER A 218 5.49 10.84 11.94
C SER A 218 6.25 11.80 12.84
N LYS A 219 7.44 11.41 13.29
CA LYS A 219 8.36 12.31 14.01
C LYS A 219 9.15 13.21 13.06
N GLN A 220 8.97 13.04 11.75
CA GLN A 220 9.69 13.76 10.72
C GLN A 220 8.71 14.64 9.95
N VAL A 221 9.10 15.90 9.78
CA VAL A 221 8.46 16.81 8.83
C VAL A 221 8.46 16.20 7.43
N LYS A 222 7.44 16.54 6.63
CA LYS A 222 7.18 15.98 5.29
C LYS A 222 8.42 15.87 4.40
N ASN A 223 9.21 16.94 4.26
CA ASN A 223 10.38 16.96 3.37
C ASN A 223 11.55 16.05 3.80
N LYS A 224 11.57 15.60 5.06
CA LYS A 224 12.57 14.66 5.59
C LYS A 224 11.96 13.29 5.89
N ARG A 225 10.68 13.09 5.57
CA ARG A 225 9.93 11.89 5.94
C ARG A 225 10.45 10.70 5.16
N LYS A 226 10.88 9.68 5.91
CA LYS A 226 11.15 8.36 5.34
C LYS A 226 9.85 7.56 5.32
N ILE A 227 9.76 6.64 4.37
CA ILE A 227 8.66 5.67 4.30
C ILE A 227 8.54 4.96 5.65
N SER A 228 7.33 4.94 6.21
CA SER A 228 7.08 4.31 7.50
C SER A 228 7.44 2.82 7.43
N THR A 229 8.25 2.36 8.38
CA THR A 229 8.59 0.95 8.55
C THR A 229 7.88 0.37 9.77
N GLY A 230 7.88 -0.96 9.88
CA GLY A 230 7.25 -1.69 10.98
C GLY A 230 5.88 -2.27 10.64
N LYS A 231 5.35 -3.07 11.58
CA LYS A 231 4.15 -3.87 11.34
C LYS A 231 2.88 -3.01 11.28
N GLN A 232 1.91 -3.45 10.48
CA GLN A 232 0.56 -2.90 10.41
C GLN A 232 -0.44 -4.04 10.49
N THR A 233 -1.32 -4.01 11.48
CA THR A 233 -2.50 -4.89 11.49
C THR A 233 -3.45 -4.42 10.40
N LEU A 234 -3.82 -5.32 9.49
CA LEU A 234 -4.80 -5.08 8.44
C LEU A 234 -6.20 -5.31 9.01
N PHE A 235 -6.43 -6.48 9.58
CA PHE A 235 -7.68 -6.85 10.23
C PHE A 235 -7.48 -7.99 11.24
N SER A 236 -8.49 -8.22 12.08
CA SER A 236 -8.56 -9.36 13.00
C SER A 236 -9.71 -10.26 12.56
N MET A 237 -9.46 -11.57 12.44
CA MET A 237 -10.50 -12.51 12.02
C MET A 237 -10.25 -13.88 12.65
N VAL A 238 -11.26 -14.47 13.29
CA VAL A 238 -11.15 -15.82 13.88
C VAL A 238 -11.12 -16.86 12.76
N PRO A 239 -10.20 -17.84 12.77
CA PRO A 239 -10.15 -18.89 11.75
C PRO A 239 -11.30 -19.87 11.91
N GLN A 240 -11.53 -20.65 10.84
CA GLN A 240 -12.28 -21.88 10.93
C GLN A 240 -11.45 -22.90 11.72
N TRP A 241 -12.07 -23.54 12.70
CA TRP A 241 -11.36 -24.36 13.70
C TRP A 241 -10.76 -25.66 13.16
N GLY A 242 -11.10 -26.06 11.93
CA GLY A 242 -10.50 -27.23 11.27
C GLY A 242 -10.64 -28.48 12.14
N VAL A 243 -9.50 -29.02 12.61
CA VAL A 243 -9.45 -30.23 13.46
C VAL A 243 -9.65 -29.93 14.94
N LEU A 244 -9.73 -28.65 15.33
CA LEU A 244 -9.97 -28.21 16.71
C LEU A 244 -11.43 -27.78 16.87
N LYS A 245 -11.89 -27.70 18.12
CA LYS A 245 -13.24 -27.25 18.49
C LYS A 245 -13.31 -25.74 18.65
N ASP A 246 -12.32 -25.16 19.31
CA ASP A 246 -12.29 -23.75 19.67
C ASP A 246 -10.87 -23.24 20.05
N ARG A 247 -10.81 -21.95 20.42
CA ARG A 247 -9.59 -21.29 20.91
C ARG A 247 -9.02 -21.92 22.18
N LYS A 248 -9.85 -22.56 23.00
CA LYS A 248 -9.42 -23.18 24.26
C LYS A 248 -8.62 -24.44 23.95
N GLU A 249 -9.10 -25.26 23.02
CA GLU A 249 -8.35 -26.43 22.57
C GLU A 249 -7.04 -26.04 21.87
N LEU A 250 -7.04 -24.96 21.07
CA LEU A 250 -5.82 -24.42 20.44
C LEU A 250 -4.75 -24.07 21.48
N ILE A 251 -5.09 -23.28 22.51
CA ILE A 251 -4.12 -22.87 23.53
C ILE A 251 -3.70 -24.04 24.42
N GLU A 252 -4.60 -24.99 24.72
CA GLU A 252 -4.29 -26.18 25.52
C GLU A 252 -3.33 -27.14 24.80
N LYS A 253 -3.49 -27.33 23.49
CA LYS A 253 -2.66 -28.24 22.69
C LYS A 253 -1.32 -27.62 22.28
N TYR A 254 -1.31 -26.34 21.88
CA TYR A 254 -0.14 -25.72 21.26
C TYR A 254 0.50 -24.58 22.06
N GLY A 255 -0.14 -24.13 23.15
CA GLY A 255 0.40 -23.08 24.00
C GLY A 255 1.69 -23.49 24.71
N LYS A 256 2.52 -22.49 25.02
CA LYS A 256 3.78 -22.66 25.76
C LYS A 256 3.67 -22.01 27.13
N LYS A 257 4.22 -22.67 28.15
CA LYS A 257 4.23 -22.16 29.51
C LYS A 257 5.11 -20.91 29.58
N ASP A 258 4.52 -19.80 30.00
CA ASP A 258 5.20 -18.54 30.32
C ASP A 258 5.35 -18.52 31.85
N GLU A 259 6.50 -18.99 32.34
CA GLU A 259 6.74 -19.15 33.78
C GLU A 259 6.78 -17.82 34.52
N VAL A 260 7.28 -16.76 33.87
CA VAL A 260 7.37 -15.42 34.44
C VAL A 260 5.97 -14.83 34.70
N ARG A 261 5.03 -15.04 33.77
CA ARG A 261 3.66 -14.52 33.91
C ARG A 261 2.66 -15.54 34.47
N ASP A 262 3.12 -16.75 34.76
CA ASP A 262 2.31 -17.90 35.21
C ASP A 262 1.05 -18.08 34.35
N ARG A 263 1.26 -18.38 33.07
CA ARG A 263 0.19 -18.58 32.08
C ARG A 263 0.62 -19.50 30.96
N LEU A 264 -0.35 -20.04 30.22
CA LEU A 264 -0.11 -20.71 28.94
C LEU A 264 -0.32 -19.70 27.81
N GLY A 265 0.68 -19.46 26.96
CA GLY A 265 0.64 -18.45 25.90
C GLY A 265 0.92 -19.02 24.53
N LEU A 266 0.18 -18.58 23.51
CA LEU A 266 0.45 -18.83 22.11
C LEU A 266 0.58 -17.47 21.42
N TYR A 267 1.83 -17.02 21.36
CA TYR A 267 2.24 -15.74 20.77
C TYR A 267 3.27 -16.02 19.69
N CYS A 268 2.83 -16.08 18.44
CA CYS A 268 3.72 -16.30 17.30
C CYS A 268 3.17 -15.64 16.04
N THR A 269 4.06 -15.25 15.14
CA THR A 269 3.74 -14.85 13.77
C THR A 269 3.89 -16.06 12.87
N ILE A 270 2.87 -16.34 12.08
CA ILE A 270 2.81 -17.46 11.14
C ILE A 270 2.78 -16.89 9.73
N LYS A 271 3.68 -17.37 8.88
CA LYS A 271 3.81 -16.96 7.47
C LYS A 271 4.03 -18.17 6.59
N VAL A 272 4.22 -17.97 5.29
CA VAL A 272 4.59 -19.05 4.35
C VAL A 272 5.91 -19.71 4.72
N VAL A 273 6.85 -18.96 5.29
CA VAL A 273 8.07 -19.53 5.87
C VAL A 273 7.79 -20.03 7.29
N GLU A 274 8.12 -21.29 7.55
CA GLU A 274 7.94 -21.94 8.84
C GLU A 274 8.66 -21.17 9.96
N ASN A 275 7.96 -20.94 11.07
CA ASN A 275 8.54 -20.31 12.25
C ASN A 275 9.17 -21.33 13.21
N SER A 276 9.84 -20.85 14.27
CA SER A 276 10.48 -21.71 15.28
C SER A 276 9.52 -22.62 16.06
N TYR A 277 8.22 -22.33 16.02
CA TYR A 277 7.16 -23.14 16.62
C TYR A 277 6.54 -24.12 15.63
N LYS A 278 7.15 -24.33 14.46
CA LYS A 278 6.71 -25.27 13.42
C LYS A 278 5.40 -24.90 12.74
N TRP A 279 4.99 -23.63 12.84
CA TRP A 279 3.83 -23.12 12.14
C TRP A 279 4.19 -22.50 10.80
N LYS A 280 3.37 -22.78 9.78
CA LYS A 280 3.41 -22.13 8.46
C LYS A 280 2.02 -21.90 7.89
N LEU A 281 1.91 -20.96 6.94
CA LEU A 281 0.74 -20.78 6.09
C LEU A 281 0.92 -21.61 4.82
N GLU A 282 -0.15 -22.28 4.40
CA GLU A 282 -0.23 -22.99 3.13
C GLU A 282 -1.41 -22.44 2.34
N ILE A 283 -1.14 -21.94 1.13
CA ILE A 283 -2.15 -21.36 0.24
C ILE A 283 -2.61 -22.47 -0.71
N ASP A 284 -3.87 -22.83 -0.64
CA ASP A 284 -4.52 -23.78 -1.54
C ASP A 284 -5.49 -23.01 -2.44
N GLU A 285 -5.03 -22.69 -3.66
CA GLU A 285 -5.82 -21.92 -4.63
C GLU A 285 -6.98 -22.71 -5.22
N ILE A 286 -6.86 -24.04 -5.28
CA ILE A 286 -7.91 -24.93 -5.80
C ILE A 286 -9.09 -24.95 -4.83
N GLU A 287 -8.82 -25.17 -3.54
CA GLU A 287 -9.85 -25.16 -2.51
C GLU A 287 -10.25 -23.75 -2.05
N ARG A 288 -9.56 -22.71 -2.54
CA ARG A 288 -9.69 -21.31 -2.09
C ARG A 288 -9.57 -21.17 -0.57
N ARG A 289 -8.53 -21.79 0.01
CA ARG A 289 -8.26 -21.77 1.45
C ARG A 289 -6.83 -21.37 1.76
N ILE A 290 -6.64 -20.72 2.91
CA ILE A 290 -5.34 -20.56 3.52
C ILE A 290 -5.32 -21.39 4.79
N TYR A 291 -4.54 -22.46 4.77
CA TYR A 291 -4.34 -23.37 5.89
C TYR A 291 -3.27 -22.83 6.83
N ILE A 292 -3.49 -23.02 8.13
CA ILE A 292 -2.51 -22.81 9.18
C ILE A 292 -2.04 -24.19 9.60
N CYS A 293 -0.80 -24.52 9.23
CA CYS A 293 -0.23 -25.84 9.42
C CYS A 293 0.78 -25.84 10.58
N GLU A 294 0.78 -26.88 11.40
CA GLU A 294 1.80 -27.13 12.43
C GLU A 294 2.46 -28.48 12.13
N ASN A 295 3.80 -28.55 12.10
CA ASN A 295 4.53 -29.76 11.68
C ASN A 295 4.02 -30.35 10.34
N SER A 296 3.61 -29.48 9.41
CA SER A 296 3.00 -29.84 8.12
C SER A 296 1.61 -30.50 8.17
N GLU A 297 0.96 -30.54 9.34
CA GLU A 297 -0.45 -30.93 9.44
C GLU A 297 -1.35 -29.70 9.37
N ARG A 298 -2.40 -29.74 8.53
CA ARG A 298 -3.43 -28.67 8.43
C ARG A 298 -4.26 -28.64 9.72
N VAL A 299 -4.11 -27.59 10.54
CA VAL A 299 -4.79 -27.49 11.86
C VAL A 299 -6.04 -26.62 11.77
N LEU A 300 -5.87 -25.38 11.29
CA LEU A 300 -6.93 -24.38 11.12
C LEU A 300 -6.94 -23.91 9.67
N TYR A 301 -7.99 -23.19 9.27
CA TYR A 301 -7.98 -22.56 7.94
C TYR A 301 -8.83 -21.29 7.90
N TYR A 302 -8.61 -20.50 6.86
CA TYR A 302 -9.53 -19.46 6.43
C TYR A 302 -10.00 -19.76 5.02
N LYS A 303 -11.27 -19.45 4.73
CA LYS A 303 -11.72 -19.34 3.34
C LYS A 303 -11.18 -18.03 2.77
N MET A 304 -10.72 -18.06 1.53
CA MET A 304 -10.23 -16.85 0.85
C MET A 304 -11.34 -15.80 0.72
N ASP A 305 -12.59 -16.22 0.49
CA ASP A 305 -13.73 -15.32 0.36
C ASP A 305 -13.98 -14.53 1.66
N ASP A 306 -13.89 -15.19 2.82
CA ASP A 306 -14.04 -14.53 4.13
C ASP A 306 -12.93 -13.47 4.35
N LEU A 307 -11.69 -13.79 3.94
CA LEU A 307 -10.56 -12.87 4.04
C LEU A 307 -10.70 -11.69 3.08
N GLN A 308 -11.21 -11.95 1.88
CA GLN A 308 -11.48 -10.93 0.87
C GLN A 308 -12.54 -9.95 1.38
N GLU A 309 -13.66 -10.44 1.90
CA GLU A 309 -14.72 -9.60 2.47
C GLU A 309 -14.21 -8.77 3.66
N ALA A 310 -13.42 -9.37 4.54
CA ALA A 310 -12.82 -8.68 5.69
C ALA A 310 -11.86 -7.55 5.27
N LEU A 311 -11.12 -7.73 4.18
CA LEU A 311 -10.19 -6.72 3.65
C LEU A 311 -10.93 -5.61 2.89
N GLU A 312 -11.94 -5.93 2.10
CA GLU A 312 -12.61 -5.00 1.18
C GLU A 312 -13.69 -4.14 1.84
N SER A 313 -14.46 -4.70 2.79
CA SER A 313 -15.68 -4.07 3.34
C SER A 313 -15.50 -2.67 3.94
N LYS A 314 -14.36 -2.40 4.57
CA LYS A 314 -14.04 -1.08 5.19
C LYS A 314 -13.14 -0.20 4.32
N HIS A 315 -12.41 -0.80 3.38
CA HIS A 315 -11.34 -0.13 2.65
C HIS A 315 -11.60 0.05 1.16
N LYS A 316 -12.87 -0.04 0.71
CA LYS A 316 -13.26 0.22 -0.68
C LYS A 316 -12.67 1.54 -1.21
N GLU A 317 -12.71 2.57 -0.38
CA GLU A 317 -12.05 3.86 -0.57
C GLU A 317 -11.50 4.34 0.77
N THR A 318 -10.25 4.78 0.79
CA THR A 318 -9.55 5.18 2.02
C THR A 318 -8.62 6.35 1.74
N VAL A 319 -8.63 7.32 2.66
CA VAL A 319 -7.66 8.41 2.71
C VAL A 319 -6.73 8.18 3.89
N PHE A 320 -5.45 8.00 3.60
CA PHE A 320 -4.40 7.92 4.59
C PHE A 320 -3.79 9.28 4.84
N ILE A 321 -3.84 9.75 6.07
CA ILE A 321 -3.37 11.08 6.47
C ILE A 321 -2.20 10.92 7.41
N THR A 322 -1.08 11.55 7.11
CA THR A 322 0.09 11.56 7.99
C THR A 322 0.25 12.93 8.62
N ALA A 323 0.34 12.95 9.95
CA ALA A 323 0.66 14.15 10.71
C ALA A 323 2.12 14.15 11.15
N HIS A 324 2.80 15.28 11.01
CA HIS A 324 4.00 15.54 11.78
C HIS A 324 3.62 15.79 13.25
N ALA A 325 4.12 14.93 14.13
CA ALA A 325 3.89 14.98 15.56
C ALA A 325 5.10 15.53 16.29
N LYS A 326 4.89 16.57 17.10
CA LYS A 326 5.90 17.13 18.01
C LYS A 326 5.33 17.25 19.42
N LYS A 327 6.20 17.37 20.42
CA LYS A 327 5.78 17.83 21.75
C LYS A 327 5.76 19.36 21.73
N GLY A 328 4.58 19.93 21.99
CA GLY A 328 4.38 21.35 22.21
C GLY A 328 4.75 21.78 23.62
N GLU A 329 4.36 23.00 23.97
CA GLU A 329 4.53 23.55 25.31
C GLU A 329 3.81 22.69 26.36
N GLN A 330 4.36 22.60 27.57
CA GLN A 330 3.83 21.81 28.68
C GLN A 330 3.76 20.28 28.42
N GLY A 331 4.41 19.79 27.35
CA GLY A 331 4.52 18.37 27.03
C GLY A 331 3.30 17.77 26.33
N VAL A 332 2.33 18.61 25.93
CA VAL A 332 1.16 18.19 25.15
C VAL A 332 1.60 17.93 23.70
N GLU A 333 1.15 16.82 23.11
CA GLU A 333 1.43 16.49 21.72
C GLU A 333 0.68 17.44 20.77
N GLU A 334 1.33 17.86 19.69
CA GLU A 334 0.76 18.69 18.63
C GLU A 334 0.97 18.02 17.26
N PHE A 335 -0.03 18.15 16.39
CA PHE A 335 -0.07 17.52 15.07
C PHE A 335 -0.22 18.55 13.96
N HIS A 336 0.62 18.47 12.94
CA HIS A 336 0.41 19.16 11.66
C HIS A 336 0.15 18.10 10.57
N TYR A 337 -1.08 18.04 10.08
CA TYR A 337 -1.54 17.06 9.08
C TYR A 337 -1.09 17.49 7.70
N ASP A 338 0.02 16.96 7.22
CA ASP A 338 0.78 17.52 6.10
C ASP A 338 0.89 16.59 4.89
N SER A 339 0.26 15.40 4.96
CA SER A 339 0.25 14.48 3.84
C SER A 339 -1.01 13.64 3.75
N VAL A 340 -1.46 13.40 2.52
CA VAL A 340 -2.71 12.75 2.14
C VAL A 340 -2.45 11.80 0.97
N VAL A 341 -2.77 10.53 1.16
CA VAL A 341 -2.78 9.53 0.09
C VAL A 341 -4.19 8.99 -0.06
N HIS A 342 -4.75 9.13 -1.24
CA HIS A 342 -6.06 8.59 -1.59
C HIS A 342 -5.90 7.23 -2.24
N CYS A 343 -6.67 6.25 -1.77
CA CYS A 343 -6.60 4.87 -2.23
C CYS A 343 -8.00 4.34 -2.54
N ARG A 344 -8.15 3.65 -3.66
CA ARG A 344 -9.42 3.03 -4.09
C ARG A 344 -9.19 1.59 -4.55
N LYS A 345 -10.26 0.79 -4.44
CA LYS A 345 -10.35 -0.58 -4.96
C LYS A 345 -9.26 -1.49 -4.40
N VAL A 346 -9.54 -2.03 -3.21
CA VAL A 346 -8.70 -3.05 -2.58
C VAL A 346 -8.54 -4.26 -3.50
N MET A 347 -7.33 -4.83 -3.52
CA MET A 347 -6.98 -5.97 -4.35
C MET A 347 -6.61 -7.18 -3.49
N PHE A 348 -7.53 -8.13 -3.39
CA PHE A 348 -7.26 -9.38 -2.68
C PHE A 348 -6.11 -10.20 -3.29
N LYS A 349 -5.91 -10.11 -4.62
CA LYS A 349 -4.74 -10.71 -5.29
C LYS A 349 -3.43 -10.22 -4.67
N GLU A 350 -3.31 -8.92 -4.38
CA GLU A 350 -2.10 -8.36 -3.79
C GLU A 350 -1.92 -8.75 -2.33
N PHE A 351 -3.00 -8.97 -1.59
CA PHE A 351 -2.94 -9.58 -0.27
C PHE A 351 -2.34 -11.00 -0.34
N LEU A 352 -2.77 -11.85 -1.28
CA LEU A 352 -2.18 -13.17 -1.51
C LEU A 352 -0.71 -13.09 -1.93
N ASN A 353 -0.38 -12.18 -2.86
CA ASN A 353 1.00 -11.97 -3.30
C ASN A 353 1.90 -11.54 -2.13
N LEU A 354 1.44 -10.65 -1.26
CA LEU A 354 2.20 -10.24 -0.07
C LEU A 354 2.35 -11.38 0.97
N ILE A 355 1.42 -12.34 1.04
CA ILE A 355 1.59 -13.56 1.84
C ILE A 355 2.70 -14.43 1.22
N LYS A 356 2.64 -14.69 -0.10
CA LYS A 356 3.64 -15.47 -0.85
C LYS A 356 5.05 -14.86 -0.74
N GLU A 357 5.14 -13.53 -0.76
CA GLU A 357 6.38 -12.77 -0.57
C GLU A 357 6.81 -12.65 0.90
N ASN A 358 6.15 -13.37 1.81
CA ASN A 358 6.46 -13.43 3.24
C ASN A 358 6.36 -12.06 3.95
N GLN A 359 5.59 -11.12 3.40
CA GLN A 359 5.35 -9.76 3.93
C GLN A 359 4.08 -9.65 4.76
N ILE A 360 3.12 -10.56 4.58
CA ILE A 360 1.93 -10.68 5.42
C ILE A 360 1.99 -11.99 6.21
N GLY A 361 1.63 -11.92 7.49
CA GLY A 361 1.48 -13.08 8.36
C GLY A 361 0.26 -12.98 9.25
N LEU A 362 -0.08 -14.12 9.85
CA LEU A 362 -1.09 -14.25 10.89
C LEU A 362 -0.41 -14.31 12.25
N ASP A 363 -0.75 -13.40 13.14
CA ASP A 363 -0.28 -13.46 14.52
C ASP A 363 -1.34 -14.09 15.42
N PHE A 364 -0.97 -15.16 16.09
CA PHE A 364 -1.69 -15.63 17.27
C PHE A 364 -1.32 -14.75 18.47
N ALA A 365 -2.34 -14.26 19.17
CA ALA A 365 -2.17 -13.45 20.38
C ALA A 365 -3.13 -13.92 21.49
N ILE A 366 -2.93 -15.15 21.97
CA ILE A 366 -3.86 -15.80 22.90
C ILE A 366 -3.11 -16.29 24.14
N HIS A 367 -3.74 -16.17 25.30
CA HIS A 367 -3.23 -16.82 26.51
C HIS A 367 -4.35 -17.38 27.39
N LYS A 368 -3.99 -18.34 28.24
CA LYS A 368 -4.85 -18.91 29.28
C LYS A 368 -4.18 -18.74 30.63
N LYS A 369 -4.89 -18.15 31.59
CA LYS A 369 -4.45 -17.99 32.98
C LYS A 369 -5.62 -18.30 33.92
N ASN A 370 -5.38 -19.08 34.97
CA ASN A 370 -6.40 -19.50 35.94
C ASN A 370 -7.67 -20.07 35.28
N GLY A 371 -7.49 -20.93 34.28
CA GLY A 371 -8.60 -21.54 33.53
C GLY A 371 -9.28 -20.65 32.49
N LYS A 372 -9.05 -19.32 32.51
CA LYS A 372 -9.69 -18.37 31.59
C LYS A 372 -8.81 -18.09 30.38
N VAL A 373 -9.39 -18.18 29.19
CA VAL A 373 -8.74 -17.82 27.92
C VAL A 373 -8.98 -16.33 27.65
N ARG A 374 -7.91 -15.61 27.32
CA ARG A 374 -7.92 -14.24 26.82
C ARG A 374 -7.38 -14.24 25.39
N ASP A 375 -8.23 -13.79 24.49
CA ASP A 375 -7.98 -13.71 23.06
C ASP A 375 -7.77 -12.23 22.70
N HIS A 376 -6.55 -11.88 22.32
CA HIS A 376 -6.23 -10.54 21.81
C HIS A 376 -6.36 -10.45 20.28
N GLY A 377 -6.88 -11.50 19.66
CA GLY A 377 -7.16 -11.58 18.24
C GLY A 377 -6.23 -12.53 17.48
N PHE A 378 -6.74 -12.87 16.30
CA PHE A 378 -6.03 -13.55 15.22
C PHE A 378 -5.77 -12.49 14.16
N LEU A 379 -4.57 -11.92 14.21
CA LEU A 379 -4.29 -10.63 13.59
C LEU A 379 -3.55 -10.86 12.27
N TRP A 380 -4.19 -10.53 11.15
CA TRP A 380 -3.51 -10.46 9.87
C TRP A 380 -2.71 -9.17 9.81
N ARG A 381 -1.38 -9.30 9.71
CA ARG A 381 -0.46 -8.16 9.78
C ARG A 381 0.50 -8.16 8.61
N LEU A 382 0.69 -6.97 8.07
CA LEU A 382 1.80 -6.63 7.18
C LEU A 382 3.04 -6.36 8.04
N ASP A 383 4.20 -6.88 7.68
CA ASP A 383 5.43 -6.66 8.47
C ASP A 383 6.04 -5.28 8.27
N ASN A 384 5.79 -4.69 7.10
CA ASN A 384 6.32 -3.40 6.74
C ASN A 384 5.27 -2.55 6.06
N LYS A 385 4.85 -1.49 6.75
CA LYS A 385 3.93 -0.45 6.28
C LYS A 385 4.22 0.09 4.90
N LYS A 386 5.46 0.04 4.42
CA LYS A 386 5.81 0.45 3.06
C LYS A 386 4.94 -0.23 1.99
N PHE A 387 4.51 -1.48 2.21
CA PHE A 387 3.70 -2.24 1.27
C PHE A 387 2.19 -2.03 1.42
N LEU A 388 1.73 -1.19 2.35
CA LEU A 388 0.31 -1.03 2.63
C LEU A 388 -0.47 -0.58 1.38
N LEU A 389 0.09 0.39 0.65
CA LEU A 389 -0.53 0.96 -0.54
C LEU A 389 -0.63 -0.04 -1.70
N ARG A 390 0.15 -1.13 -1.68
CA ARG A 390 0.07 -2.22 -2.66
C ARG A 390 -1.22 -3.02 -2.58
N LEU A 391 -1.95 -2.91 -1.47
CA LEU A 391 -3.28 -3.52 -1.36
C LEU A 391 -4.37 -2.78 -2.16
N PHE A 392 -4.06 -1.65 -2.80
CA PHE A 392 -5.03 -0.83 -3.53
C PHE A 392 -4.66 -0.73 -5.01
N LYS A 393 -5.67 -0.80 -5.88
CA LYS A 393 -5.50 -0.67 -7.34
C LYS A 393 -5.13 0.76 -7.71
N TYR A 394 -5.87 1.74 -7.18
CA TYR A 394 -5.65 3.15 -7.50
C TYR A 394 -5.13 3.90 -6.30
N VAL A 395 -4.09 4.69 -6.52
CA VAL A 395 -3.38 5.44 -5.48
C VAL A 395 -3.02 6.81 -6.03
N ARG A 396 -3.31 7.88 -5.30
CA ARG A 396 -2.86 9.25 -5.58
C ARG A 396 -2.19 9.84 -4.35
N GLU A 397 -0.98 10.37 -4.52
CA GLU A 397 -0.27 11.13 -3.49
C GLU A 397 -0.63 12.61 -3.64
N ILE A 398 -1.60 13.09 -2.84
CA ILE A 398 -2.32 14.37 -3.08
C ILE A 398 -1.81 15.51 -2.22
N LEU A 399 -1.36 15.21 -1.00
CA LEU A 399 -0.64 16.16 -0.16
C LEU A 399 0.64 15.47 0.26
#